data_AF-A0A0E2U908-F1
#
_entry.id   AF-A0A0E2U908-F1
#
_cell.length_a   1.000
_cell.length_b   1.000
_cell.length_c   1.000
_cell.angle_alpha   90.00
_cell.angle_beta   90.00
_cell.angle_gamma   90.00
#
_symmetry.space_group_name_H-M   'P 1'
#
loop_
_entity.id
_entity.type
_entity.pdbx_description
1 polymer ?
#
loop_
_entity_poly.entity_id
_entity_poly.type
_entity_poly.pdbx_seq_one_letter_code
_entity_poly.pdbx_strand_id
1 'polypeptide(L)'
;MGKKKNNGMGSVTAALLANLVVAISKFVAFLFSGSTAMMNESIHSLVDCGNQVLLLIGDKKSKNLASSTHPFGETRAKYFYSTVVAMMLFFGGGALGIMEAIKKMLKAITPLKILI
;
A
#
# COMPACT_ATOMS: atom_id res chain seq x y z
N MET A 1 11.45 -18.61 30.62
CA MET A 1 11.33 -17.21 30.13
C MET A 1 10.61 -17.19 28.80
N GLY A 2 9.29 -16.97 28.79
CA GLY A 2 8.49 -16.92 27.56
C GLY A 2 8.77 -15.64 26.78
N LYS A 3 9.22 -15.75 25.53
CA LYS A 3 9.37 -14.60 24.63
C LYS A 3 8.01 -13.92 24.46
N LYS A 4 7.88 -12.70 24.99
CA LYS A 4 6.71 -11.83 24.79
C LYS A 4 6.54 -11.61 23.28
N LYS A 5 5.50 -12.20 22.69
CA LYS A 5 5.16 -12.07 21.27
C LYS A 5 4.72 -10.62 21.05
N ASN A 6 5.48 -9.87 20.24
CA ASN A 6 5.10 -8.52 19.83
C ASN A 6 3.89 -8.62 18.88
N ASN A 7 2.68 -8.67 19.43
CA ASN A 7 1.44 -8.98 18.71
C ASN A 7 1.20 -8.07 17.49
N GLY A 8 1.63 -6.80 17.52
CA GLY A 8 1.46 -5.89 16.38
C GLY A 8 2.41 -6.19 15.20
N MET A 9 3.69 -6.45 15.49
CA MET A 9 4.71 -6.62 14.42
C MET A 9 4.63 -8.01 13.77
N GLY A 10 4.32 -9.03 14.56
CA GLY A 10 4.06 -10.37 14.02
C GLY A 10 2.92 -10.36 12.99
N SER A 11 1.88 -9.55 13.23
CA SER A 11 0.77 -9.37 12.31
C SER A 11 1.18 -8.68 11.00
N VAL A 12 2.01 -7.63 11.05
CA VAL A 12 2.50 -6.96 9.84
C VAL A 12 3.35 -7.89 8.99
N THR A 13 4.25 -8.66 9.60
CA THR A 13 5.07 -9.64 8.87
C THR A 13 4.22 -10.78 8.28
N ALA A 14 3.24 -11.29 9.03
CA ALA A 14 2.31 -12.30 8.51
C ALA A 14 1.49 -11.76 7.34
N ALA A 15 1.01 -10.52 7.44
CA ALA A 15 0.28 -9.85 6.37
C ALA A 15 1.15 -9.62 5.13
N LEU A 16 2.45 -9.31 5.30
CA LEU A 16 3.39 -9.23 4.19
C LEU A 16 3.55 -10.56 3.45
N LEU A 17 3.75 -11.65 4.17
CA LEU A 17 3.87 -12.97 3.55
C LEU A 17 2.59 -13.37 2.80
N ALA A 18 1.42 -13.13 3.41
CA ALA A 18 0.14 -13.39 2.77
C ALA A 18 -0.04 -12.57 1.49
N ASN A 19 0.24 -11.26 1.54
CA ASN A 19 0.13 -10.39 0.37
C ASN A 19 1.14 -10.74 -0.72
N LEU A 20 2.34 -11.21 -0.37
CA LEU A 20 3.34 -11.65 -1.34
C LEU A 20 2.84 -12.88 -2.13
N VAL A 21 2.25 -13.86 -1.44
CA VAL A 21 1.67 -15.05 -2.06
C VAL A 21 0.53 -14.64 -3.00
N VAL A 22 -0.35 -13.74 -2.57
CA VAL A 22 -1.45 -13.23 -3.40
C VAL A 22 -0.91 -12.46 -4.61
N ALA A 23 0.08 -11.58 -4.42
CA ALA A 23 0.68 -10.79 -5.49
C ALA A 23 1.33 -11.69 -6.56
N ILE A 24 2.11 -12.68 -6.14
CA ILE A 24 2.71 -13.67 -7.06
C ILE A 24 1.61 -14.43 -7.80
N SER A 25 0.59 -14.92 -7.09
CA SER A 25 -0.50 -15.68 -7.71
C SER A 25 -1.25 -14.84 -8.76
N LYS A 26 -1.57 -13.58 -8.46
CA LYS A 26 -2.24 -12.67 -9.39
C LYS A 26 -1.33 -12.33 -10.58
N PHE A 27 -0.05 -12.09 -10.35
CA PHE A 27 0.90 -11.78 -11.42
C PHE A 27 1.05 -12.95 -12.40
N VAL A 28 1.17 -14.18 -11.88
CA VAL A 28 1.19 -15.39 -12.69
C VAL A 28 -0.11 -15.53 -13.47
N ALA A 29 -1.27 -15.35 -12.82
CA ALA A 29 -2.56 -15.39 -13.50
C ALA A 29 -2.72 -14.30 -14.58
N PHE A 30 -2.14 -13.11 -14.37
CA PHE A 30 -2.06 -12.07 -15.40
C PHE A 30 -1.24 -12.52 -16.61
N LEU A 31 -0.07 -13.14 -16.41
CA LEU A 31 0.76 -13.64 -17.51
C LEU A 31 0.00 -14.66 -18.38
N PHE A 32 -0.81 -15.52 -17.77
CA PHE A 32 -1.65 -16.47 -18.51
C PHE A 32 -2.88 -15.81 -19.15
N SER A 33 -3.52 -14.86 -18.46
CA SER A 33 -4.77 -14.25 -18.92
C SER A 33 -4.57 -13.15 -19.96
N GLY A 34 -3.46 -12.41 -19.92
CA GLY A 34 -3.22 -11.22 -20.75
C GLY A 34 -4.18 -10.05 -20.49
N SER A 35 -5.02 -10.10 -19.46
CA SER A 35 -6.08 -9.10 -19.21
C SER A 35 -5.58 -7.87 -18.47
N THR A 36 -5.94 -6.68 -18.95
CA THR A 36 -5.68 -5.39 -18.29
C THR A 36 -6.32 -5.31 -16.90
N ALA A 37 -7.47 -5.96 -16.69
CA ALA A 37 -8.11 -6.01 -15.38
C ALA A 37 -7.26 -6.82 -14.37
N MET A 38 -6.72 -7.97 -14.81
CA MET A 38 -5.86 -8.80 -13.97
C MET A 38 -4.49 -8.16 -13.72
N MET A 39 -3.99 -7.37 -14.67
CA MET A 39 -2.79 -6.53 -14.49
C MET A 39 -3.00 -5.53 -13.35
N ASN A 40 -4.14 -4.82 -13.35
CA ASN A 40 -4.45 -3.83 -12.32
C ASN A 40 -4.56 -4.49 -10.93
N GLU A 41 -5.19 -5.66 -10.84
CA GLU A 41 -5.27 -6.45 -9.61
C GLU A 41 -3.88 -6.91 -9.10
N SER A 42 -2.97 -7.25 -10.02
CA SER A 42 -1.59 -7.63 -9.70
C SER A 42 -0.79 -6.44 -9.18
N ILE A 43 -0.91 -5.27 -9.83
CA ILE A 43 -0.28 -4.02 -9.39
C ILE A 43 -0.81 -3.62 -8.00
N HIS A 44 -2.11 -3.76 -7.77
CA HIS A 44 -2.71 -3.45 -6.47
C HIS A 44 -2.08 -4.29 -5.35
N SER A 45 -2.00 -5.61 -5.54
CA SER A 45 -1.38 -6.50 -4.54
C SER A 45 0.12 -6.25 -4.36
N LEU A 46 0.83 -5.79 -5.39
CA LEU A 46 2.22 -5.33 -5.25
C LEU A 46 2.33 -4.07 -4.39
N VAL A 47 1.44 -3.09 -4.58
CA VAL A 47 1.38 -1.87 -3.78
C VAL A 47 1.11 -2.19 -2.30
N ASP A 48 0.25 -3.17 -2.02
CA ASP A 48 -0.03 -3.61 -0.65
C ASP A 48 1.20 -4.22 0.05
N CYS A 49 2.01 -5.01 -0.68
CA CYS A 49 3.30 -5.47 -0.16
C CYS A 49 4.23 -4.28 0.14
N GLY A 50 4.28 -3.28 -0.73
CA GLY A 50 5.07 -2.07 -0.53
C GLY A 50 4.70 -1.31 0.75
N ASN A 51 3.40 -1.17 1.02
CA ASN A 51 2.90 -0.53 2.24
C ASN A 51 3.35 -1.27 3.50
N GLN A 52 3.27 -2.60 3.51
CA GLN A 52 3.74 -3.41 4.63
C GLN A 52 5.26 -3.34 4.81
N VAL A 53 6.04 -3.32 3.73
CA VAL A 53 7.50 -3.12 3.80
C VAL A 53 7.84 -1.78 4.44
N LEU A 54 7.17 -0.68 4.08
CA LEU A 54 7.36 0.63 4.71
C LEU A 54 7.09 0.61 6.21
N LEU A 55 6.04 -0.07 6.66
CA LEU A 55 5.73 -0.24 8.08
C LEU A 55 6.82 -1.04 8.80
N LEU A 56 7.36 -2.10 8.17
CA LEU A 56 8.46 -2.88 8.73
C LEU A 56 9.75 -2.05 8.86
N ILE A 57 10.06 -1.20 7.87
CA ILE A 57 11.19 -0.27 7.92
C ILE A 57 11.01 0.71 9.09
N GLY A 58 9.81 1.28 9.22
CA GLY A 58 9.50 2.20 10.32
C GLY A 58 9.65 1.56 11.69
N ASP A 59 9.23 0.31 11.85
CA ASP A 59 9.40 -0.42 13.10
C ASP A 59 10.88 -0.78 13.36
N LYS A 60 11.63 -1.23 12.35
CA LYS A 60 13.08 -1.48 12.47
C LYS A 60 13.81 -0.21 12.92
N LYS A 61 13.49 0.92 12.29
CA LYS A 61 14.09 2.22 12.62
C LYS A 61 13.67 2.70 14.01
N SER A 62 12.43 2.45 14.43
CA SER A 62 11.95 2.79 15.77
C SER A 62 12.67 2.10 16.93
N LYS A 63 13.40 1.01 16.65
CA LYS A 63 14.18 0.27 17.64
C LYS A 63 15.62 0.80 17.78
N ASN A 64 16.03 1.75 16.93
CA ASN A 64 17.35 2.36 17.06
C ASN A 64 17.41 3.23 18.32
N LEU A 65 18.36 2.89 19.18
CA LEU A 65 18.69 3.61 20.41
C LEU A 65 19.36 4.96 20.09
N ALA A 66 19.61 5.76 21.12
CA ALA A 66 20.27 7.05 20.99
C ALA A 66 21.62 6.92 20.25
N SER A 67 21.84 7.84 19.32
CA SER A 67 23.08 7.97 18.53
C SER A 67 23.50 9.44 18.51
N SER A 68 24.74 9.72 18.10
CA SER A 68 25.25 11.10 17.97
C SER A 68 24.35 11.97 17.07
N THR A 69 23.72 11.39 16.05
CA THR A 69 22.76 12.07 15.16
C THR A 69 21.33 12.14 15.70
N HIS A 70 20.95 11.22 16.59
CA HIS A 70 19.63 11.19 17.23
C HIS A 70 19.79 10.98 18.75
N PRO A 71 20.04 12.05 19.53
CA PRO A 71 20.32 11.97 20.97
C PRO A 71 19.18 11.34 21.78
N PHE A 72 17.95 11.41 21.26
CA PHE A 72 16.75 10.83 21.88
C PHE A 72 16.33 9.47 21.28
N GLY A 73 17.13 8.91 20.36
CA GLY A 73 16.77 7.71 19.60
C GLY A 73 15.72 7.95 18.51
N GLU A 74 15.32 6.88 17.82
CA GLU A 74 14.41 6.97 16.67
C GLU A 74 13.01 6.38 16.91
N THR A 75 12.57 6.24 18.17
CA THR A 75 11.29 5.59 18.54
C THR A 75 10.07 6.15 17.79
N ARG A 76 10.09 7.43 17.41
CA ARG A 76 9.00 8.07 16.66
C ARG A 76 8.94 7.68 15.17
N ALA A 77 9.97 7.03 14.64
CA ALA A 77 10.02 6.61 13.24
C ALA A 77 8.80 5.77 12.86
N LYS A 78 8.33 4.88 13.73
CA LYS A 78 7.14 4.06 13.44
C LYS A 78 5.90 4.89 13.07
N TYR A 79 5.64 5.97 13.80
CA TYR A 79 4.52 6.86 13.51
C TYR A 79 4.74 7.61 12.20
N PHE A 80 5.96 8.08 11.95
CA PHE A 80 6.31 8.75 10.70
C PHE A 80 6.04 7.86 9.49
N TYR A 81 6.56 6.63 9.48
CA TYR A 81 6.34 5.69 8.37
C TYR A 81 4.86 5.29 8.24
N SER A 82 4.12 5.16 9.35
CA SER A 82 2.66 4.94 9.29
C SER A 82 1.91 6.11 8.65
N THR A 83 2.31 7.35 8.94
CA THR A 83 1.74 8.54 8.30
C THR A 83 2.07 8.58 6.81
N VAL A 84 3.29 8.22 6.42
CA VAL A 84 3.67 8.13 4.99
C VAL A 84 2.79 7.13 4.25
N VAL A 85 2.56 5.94 4.83
CA VAL A 85 1.64 4.94 4.25
C VAL A 85 0.21 5.48 4.16
N ALA A 86 -0.29 6.14 5.20
CA ALA A 86 -1.62 6.75 5.19
C ALA A 86 -1.75 7.84 4.10
N MET A 87 -0.72 8.68 3.93
CA MET A 87 -0.67 9.68 2.86
C MET A 87 -0.64 9.01 1.47
N MET A 88 0.15 7.96 1.27
CA MET A 88 0.17 7.24 -0.01
C MET A 88 -1.21 6.68 -0.37
N LEU A 89 -1.89 6.04 0.58
CA LEU A 89 -3.24 5.51 0.37
C LEU A 89 -4.25 6.64 0.10
N PHE A 90 -4.18 7.71 0.90
CA PHE A 90 -5.11 8.83 0.79
C PHE A 90 -4.94 9.61 -0.51
N PHE A 91 -3.72 10.06 -0.84
CA PHE A 91 -3.47 10.84 -2.04
C PHE A 91 -3.48 9.98 -3.29
N GLY A 92 -2.88 8.79 -3.26
CA GLY A 92 -2.88 7.86 -4.40
C GLY A 92 -4.30 7.40 -4.75
N GLY A 93 -5.03 6.88 -3.77
CA GLY A 93 -6.41 6.44 -3.97
C GLY A 93 -7.37 7.61 -4.23
N GLY A 94 -7.23 8.70 -3.47
CA GLY A 94 -8.09 9.88 -3.56
C GLY A 94 -7.93 10.63 -4.88
N ALA A 95 -6.71 10.86 -5.36
CA ALA A 95 -6.49 11.55 -6.63
C ALA A 95 -7.05 10.73 -7.82
N LEU A 96 -6.77 9.43 -7.85
CA LEU A 96 -7.31 8.53 -8.87
C LEU A 96 -8.85 8.48 -8.80
N GLY A 97 -9.43 8.43 -7.60
CA GLY A 97 -10.87 8.45 -7.39
C GLY A 97 -11.52 9.73 -7.91
N ILE A 98 -10.95 10.91 -7.61
CA ILE A 98 -11.43 12.21 -8.10
C ILE A 98 -11.31 12.28 -9.62
N MET A 99 -10.18 11.87 -10.20
CA MET A 99 -9.98 11.86 -11.66
C MET A 99 -11.02 10.99 -12.36
N GLU A 100 -11.27 9.79 -11.85
CA GLU A 100 -12.23 8.87 -12.44
C GLU A 100 -13.67 9.35 -12.25
N ALA A 101 -13.98 9.99 -11.12
CA ALA A 101 -15.28 10.62 -10.86
C ALA A 101 -15.56 11.77 -11.85
N ILE A 102 -14.61 12.69 -12.03
CA ILE A 102 -14.74 13.80 -12.99
C ILE A 102 -14.91 13.25 -14.41
N LYS A 103 -14.09 12.27 -14.82
CA LYS A 103 -14.20 11.64 -16.14
C LYS A 103 -15.59 11.05 -16.37
N LYS A 104 -16.13 10.34 -15.39
CA LYS A 104 -17.47 9.72 -15.48
C LYS A 104 -18.57 10.77 -15.52
N MET A 105 -18.48 11.83 -14.71
CA MET A 105 -19.46 12.93 -14.72
C MET A 105 -19.51 13.65 -16.08
N LEU A 106 -18.34 13.97 -16.65
CA LEU A 106 -18.25 14.61 -17.97
C LEU A 106 -18.79 13.70 -19.09
N LYS A 107 -18.49 12.40 -19.03
CA LYS A 107 -19.02 11.43 -20.00
C LYS A 107 -20.53 11.27 -19.87
N ALA A 108 -21.07 11.22 -18.66
CA ALA A 108 -22.51 11.10 -18.40
C ALA A 108 -23.31 12.34 -18.83
N ILE A 109 -22.69 13.53 -18.82
CA ILE A 109 -23.29 14.79 -19.31
C ILE A 109 -23.27 14.89 -20.85
N THR A 110 -22.62 13.97 -21.56
CA THR A 110 -22.54 13.97 -23.03
C THR A 110 -23.42 12.89 -23.71
N PRO A 111 -24.73 12.73 -23.44
CA PRO A 111 -25.56 11.78 -24.19
C PRO A 111 -26.12 12.33 -25.51
N LEU A 112 -25.96 13.61 -25.85
CA LEU A 112 -26.75 14.24 -26.93
C LEU A 112 -26.08 14.34 -28.31
N LYS A 113 -24.91 13.73 -28.54
CA LYS A 113 -24.16 13.88 -29.81
C LYS A 113 -24.30 12.72 -30.81
N ILE A 114 -25.25 11.81 -30.60
CA ILE A 114 -25.49 10.60 -31.42
C ILE A 114 -26.94 10.51 -31.94
N LEU A 115 -27.62 11.65 -32.10
CA LEU A 115 -28.98 11.71 -32.68
C LEU A 115 -29.19 12.86 -33.68
N ILE A 116 -28.14 13.22 -34.42
CA ILE A 116 -28.18 14.03 -35.65
C ILE A 116 -27.18 13.39 -36.61
#